data_AF-X0CQU7-F1
#
_entry.id   AF-X0CQU7-F1
#
_cell.length_a   1.000
_cell.length_b   1.000
_cell.length_c   1.000
_cell.angle_alpha   90.00
_cell.angle_beta   90.00
_cell.angle_gamma   90.00
#
_symmetry.space_group_name_H-M   'P 1'
#
loop_
_entity.id
_entity.type
_entity.pdbx_description
1 polymer ?
#
loop_
_entity_poly.entity_id
_entity_poly.type
_entity_poly.pdbx_seq_one_letter_code
_entity_poly.pdbx_strand_id
1 'polypeptide(L)'
;MRISSKYLSFVSSPFLDLLLASSNKDASSPHCSACSSPPSQPFNRIHTIGWGAVALAVVLDAIHGRHAEIPRVINLGLLARIATVVDYYKCQEAIHILFGYWQRNIIR
;
A
#
# COMPACT_ATOMS: atom_id res chain seq x y z
N MET A 1 -13.09 3.35 1.66
CA MET A 1 -12.39 3.66 2.92
C MET A 1 -12.03 5.15 2.90
N ARG A 2 -12.53 5.96 3.86
CA ARG A 2 -12.22 7.41 3.92
C ARG A 2 -10.99 7.62 4.79
N ILE A 3 -9.89 8.06 4.19
CA ILE A 3 -8.71 8.55 4.90
C ILE A 3 -8.89 10.06 5.06
N SER A 4 -8.72 10.58 6.27
CA SER A 4 -8.72 12.03 6.52
C SER A 4 -7.47 12.65 5.89
N SER A 5 -7.65 13.66 5.05
CA SER A 5 -6.60 14.38 4.31
C SER A 5 -5.40 14.80 5.17
N LYS A 6 -5.58 14.96 6.49
CA LYS A 6 -4.54 15.38 7.43
C LYS A 6 -3.39 14.38 7.57
N TYR A 7 -3.60 13.09 7.27
CA TYR A 7 -2.54 12.07 7.34
C TYR A 7 -1.81 11.87 6.00
N LEU A 8 -2.25 12.53 4.94
CA LEU A 8 -1.62 12.44 3.62
C LEU A 8 -0.37 13.33 3.50
N SER A 9 -0.16 14.30 4.40
CA SER A 9 0.99 15.22 4.32
C SER A 9 2.35 14.59 4.68
N PHE A 10 2.35 13.44 5.35
CA PHE A 10 3.57 12.69 5.71
C PHE A 10 3.94 11.62 4.70
N VAL A 11 3.10 11.45 3.70
CA VAL A 11 3.25 10.43 2.69
C VAL A 11 4.11 11.02 1.58
N SER A 12 5.17 10.32 1.19
CA SER A 12 6.08 10.81 0.16
C SER A 12 5.33 11.19 -1.12
N SER A 13 5.80 12.20 -1.85
CA SER A 13 5.22 12.64 -3.12
C SER A 13 4.88 11.49 -4.09
N PRO A 14 5.75 10.49 -4.35
CA PRO A 14 5.41 9.38 -5.25
C PRO A 14 4.30 8.48 -4.72
N PHE A 15 4.21 8.30 -3.40
CA PHE A 15 3.14 7.50 -2.81
C PHE A 15 1.83 8.28 -2.78
N LEU A 16 1.88 9.59 -2.51
CA LEU A 16 0.73 10.47 -2.61
C LEU A 16 0.17 10.47 -4.03
N ASP A 17 1.03 10.59 -5.05
CA ASP A 17 0.64 10.54 -6.46
C ASP A 17 0.03 9.18 -6.84
N LEU A 18 0.56 8.07 -6.32
CA LEU A 18 -0.05 6.75 -6.47
C LEU A 18 -1.47 6.72 -5.87
N LEU A 19 -1.64 7.26 -4.66
CA LEU A 19 -2.91 7.30 -3.95
C LEU A 19 -3.93 8.24 -4.61
N LEU A 20 -3.47 9.33 -5.23
CA LEU A 20 -4.30 10.29 -5.95
C LEU A 20 -4.63 9.82 -7.36
N ALA A 21 -3.68 9.26 -8.11
CA ALA A 21 -3.92 8.63 -9.41
C ALA A 21 -4.91 7.45 -9.30
N SER A 22 -4.89 6.77 -8.16
CA SER A 22 -5.90 5.80 -7.72
C SER A 22 -7.29 6.38 -7.53
N SER A 23 -7.42 7.63 -7.09
CA SER A 23 -8.70 8.25 -6.74
C SER A 23 -9.37 8.95 -7.93
N ASN A 24 -8.60 9.30 -8.97
CA ASN A 24 -9.04 10.22 -10.03
C ASN A 24 -9.46 9.52 -11.34
N LYS A 25 -9.31 8.20 -11.46
CA LYS A 25 -9.63 7.45 -12.68
C LYS A 25 -11.11 7.11 -12.86
N ASP A 26 -11.95 7.38 -11.86
CA ASP A 26 -13.38 7.01 -11.88
C ASP A 26 -14.33 8.18 -12.17
N ALA A 27 -13.79 9.39 -12.42
CA ALA A 27 -14.60 10.60 -12.61
C ALA A 27 -15.10 10.83 -14.06
N SER A 28 -14.77 9.95 -15.01
CA SER A 28 -15.20 10.08 -16.41
C SER A 28 -16.09 8.92 -16.85
N SER A 29 -17.29 8.83 -16.29
CA SER A 29 -18.41 8.10 -16.91
C SER A 29 -19.63 9.02 -16.94
N PRO A 30 -20.27 9.24 -18.11
CA PRO A 30 -21.47 10.05 -18.17
C PRO A 30 -22.62 9.34 -17.44
N HIS A 31 -23.33 10.17 -16.69
CA HIS A 31 -24.44 9.88 -15.79
C HIS A 31 -25.52 8.96 -16.40
N CYS A 32 -25.87 7.88 -15.69
CA CYS A 32 -27.17 7.23 -15.82
C CYS A 32 -27.79 7.07 -14.44
N SER A 33 -28.89 7.79 -14.23
CA SER A 33 -29.70 7.83 -13.02
C SER A 33 -30.46 6.52 -12.81
N ALA A 34 -30.64 6.18 -11.53
CA ALA A 34 -31.51 5.15 -10.96
C ALA A 34 -31.05 3.69 -11.07
N CYS A 35 -30.60 3.14 -9.92
CA CYS A 35 -30.85 1.79 -9.40
C CYS A 35 -30.07 1.67 -8.08
N SER A 36 -30.77 1.52 -6.95
CA SER A 36 -30.21 1.34 -5.61
C SER A 36 -29.40 0.04 -5.52
N SER A 37 -28.12 0.09 -5.87
CA SER A 37 -27.14 -0.93 -5.49
C SER A 37 -26.37 -0.44 -4.26
N PRO A 38 -26.05 -1.29 -3.27
CA PRO A 38 -25.14 -0.89 -2.20
C PRO A 38 -23.86 -0.36 -2.85
N PRO A 39 -23.24 0.73 -2.36
CA PRO A 39 -22.10 1.34 -3.02
C PRO A 39 -21.03 0.26 -3.18
N SER A 40 -20.87 -0.23 -4.41
CA SER A 40 -19.78 -1.12 -4.78
C SER A 40 -18.53 -0.36 -4.42
N GLN A 41 -17.83 -0.82 -3.38
CA GLN A 41 -16.65 -0.13 -2.90
C GLN A 41 -15.72 0.10 -4.09
N PRO A 42 -15.27 1.33 -4.35
CA PRO A 42 -14.32 1.59 -5.42
C PRO A 42 -13.05 0.77 -5.09
N PHE A 43 -12.86 -0.32 -5.82
CA PHE A 43 -11.66 -1.13 -5.72
C PHE A 43 -10.64 -0.49 -6.66
N ASN A 44 -9.68 0.24 -6.09
CA ASN A 44 -8.60 0.75 -6.92
C ASN A 44 -7.60 -0.38 -7.23
N ARG A 45 -7.46 -0.72 -8.52
CA ARG A 45 -6.50 -1.72 -8.99
C ARG A 45 -5.15 -1.06 -9.26
N ILE A 46 -4.16 -1.40 -8.43
CA ILE A 46 -2.77 -0.97 -8.63
C ILE A 46 -2.02 -2.08 -9.37
N HIS A 47 -1.40 -1.74 -10.50
CA HIS A 47 -0.51 -2.64 -11.22
C HIS A 47 0.91 -2.50 -10.66
N THR A 48 1.49 -3.61 -10.18
CA THR A 48 2.88 -3.67 -9.70
C THR A 48 3.77 -4.37 -10.71
N ILE A 49 4.94 -3.80 -11.03
CA ILE A 49 5.94 -4.44 -11.88
C ILE A 49 7.21 -4.65 -11.04
N GLY A 50 7.79 -5.85 -11.05
CA GLY A 50 9.05 -6.16 -10.36
C GLY A 50 8.91 -6.59 -8.89
N TRP A 51 8.25 -5.82 -8.02
CA TRP A 51 8.17 -6.14 -6.58
C TRP A 51 6.99 -7.06 -6.17
N GLY A 52 5.95 -7.15 -7.01
CA GLY A 52 4.76 -7.98 -6.77
C GLY A 52 3.79 -7.43 -5.72
N ALA A 53 2.52 -7.83 -5.82
CA ALA A 53 1.43 -7.27 -5.00
C ALA A 53 1.62 -7.50 -3.49
N VAL A 54 2.21 -8.62 -3.09
CA VAL A 54 2.42 -8.98 -1.67
C VAL A 54 3.37 -7.99 -0.98
N ALA A 55 4.47 -7.60 -1.63
CA ALA A 55 5.42 -6.65 -1.05
C ALA A 55 4.78 -5.27 -0.84
N LEU A 56 3.98 -4.83 -1.82
CA LEU A 56 3.23 -3.57 -1.70
C LEU A 56 2.19 -3.65 -0.59
N ALA A 57 1.44 -4.75 -0.48
CA ALA A 57 0.44 -4.94 0.56
C ALA A 57 1.04 -4.83 1.97
N VAL A 58 2.18 -5.46 2.21
CA VAL A 58 2.89 -5.38 3.50
C VAL A 58 3.26 -3.94 3.86
N VAL A 59 3.78 -3.17 2.90
CA VAL A 59 4.13 -1.76 3.13
C VAL A 59 2.88 -0.93 3.40
N LEU A 60 1.78 -1.18 2.69
CA LEU A 60 0.51 -0.53 2.95
C LEU A 60 -0.03 -0.90 4.34
N ASP A 61 -0.01 -2.16 4.75
CA ASP A 61 -0.44 -2.58 6.08
C ASP A 61 0.38 -1.91 7.18
N ALA A 62 1.69 -1.77 6.98
CA ALA A 62 2.58 -1.07 7.89
C ALA A 62 2.21 0.42 8.04
N ILE A 63 2.05 1.13 6.91
CA ILE A 63 1.65 2.55 6.89
C ILE A 63 0.28 2.77 7.54
N HIS A 64 -0.65 1.84 7.35
CA HIS A 64 -1.99 1.92 7.93
C HIS A 64 -2.07 1.39 9.37
N GLY A 65 -0.96 0.92 9.94
CA GLY A 65 -0.92 0.39 11.30
C GLY A 65 -1.56 -0.99 11.48
N ARG A 66 -1.88 -1.70 10.40
CA ARG A 66 -2.45 -3.06 10.41
C ARG A 66 -1.39 -4.13 10.65
N HIS A 67 -0.59 -3.97 11.70
CA HIS A 67 0.54 -4.83 12.02
C HIS A 67 0.16 -6.31 12.27
N ALA A 68 -1.10 -6.59 12.61
CA ALA A 68 -1.61 -7.95 12.77
C ALA A 68 -1.65 -8.74 11.45
N GLU A 69 -1.81 -8.06 10.32
CA GLU A 69 -1.85 -8.65 8.97
C GLU A 69 -0.45 -8.86 8.38
N ILE A 70 0.58 -8.31 9.03
CA ILE A 70 1.96 -8.34 8.53
C ILE A 70 2.61 -9.68 8.90
N PRO A 71 3.12 -10.45 7.92
CA PRO A 71 3.81 -11.70 8.18
C PRO A 71 5.01 -11.50 9.12
N ARG A 72 5.08 -12.29 10.18
CA ARG A 72 6.20 -12.28 11.13
C ARG A 72 7.45 -12.94 10.56
N VAL A 73 7.26 -14.00 9.78
CA VAL A 73 8.35 -14.73 9.14
C VAL A 73 8.26 -14.51 7.64
N ILE A 74 9.37 -14.09 7.04
CA ILE A 74 9.47 -13.86 5.60
C ILE A 74 10.78 -14.47 5.09
N ASN A 75 10.80 -14.84 3.81
CA ASN A 75 12.02 -15.26 3.12
C ASN A 75 12.79 -14.04 2.58
N LEU A 76 14.06 -14.26 2.22
CA LEU A 76 14.93 -13.22 1.69
C LEU A 76 14.37 -12.54 0.43
N GLY A 77 13.71 -13.30 -0.45
CA GLY A 77 13.12 -12.77 -1.68
C GLY A 77 12.00 -11.75 -1.42
N LEU A 78 11.13 -12.02 -0.45
CA LEU A 78 10.08 -11.08 -0.06
C LEU A 78 10.67 -9.85 0.64
N LEU A 79 11.66 -10.03 1.52
CA LEU A 79 12.34 -8.89 2.16
C LEU A 79 12.99 -7.96 1.13
N ALA A 80 13.67 -8.52 0.12
CA ALA A 80 14.29 -7.73 -0.94
C ALA A 80 13.26 -6.90 -1.72
N ARG A 81 12.11 -7.49 -2.06
CA ARG A 81 11.02 -6.78 -2.76
C ARG A 81 10.38 -5.71 -1.89
N ILE A 82 10.18 -5.97 -0.59
CA ILE A 82 9.72 -4.95 0.36
C ILE A 82 10.72 -3.80 0.41
N ALA A 83 12.01 -4.08 0.50
CA ALA A 83 13.06 -3.05 0.46
C ALA A 83 13.01 -2.21 -0.82
N THR A 84 12.76 -2.83 -1.98
CA THR A 84 12.56 -2.10 -3.25
C THR A 84 11.36 -1.15 -3.19
N VAL A 85 10.21 -1.61 -2.68
CA VAL A 85 9.01 -0.77 -2.55
C VAL A 85 9.29 0.42 -1.62
N VAL A 86 9.94 0.15 -0.50
CA VAL A 86 10.23 1.16 0.51
C VAL A 86 11.22 2.20 -0.01
N ASP A 87 12.25 1.78 -0.74
CA ASP A 87 13.20 2.71 -1.35
C ASP A 87 12.53 3.53 -2.47
N TYR A 88 11.66 2.91 -3.27
CA TYR A 88 10.93 3.59 -4.34
C TYR A 88 9.98 4.67 -3.79
N TYR A 89 9.21 4.34 -2.76
CA TYR A 89 8.25 5.26 -2.13
C TYR A 89 8.84 6.05 -0.96
N LYS A 90 10.13 5.95 -0.65
CA LYS A 90 10.79 6.70 0.44
C LYS A 90 10.00 6.67 1.76
N CYS A 91 9.65 5.47 2.21
CA CYS A 91 8.83 5.25 3.42
C CYS A 91 9.52 4.34 4.46
N GLN A 92 10.83 4.53 4.65
CA GLN A 92 11.69 3.71 5.51
C GLN A 92 11.23 3.68 6.97
N GLU A 93 10.67 4.79 7.45
CA GLU A 93 10.19 4.93 8.83
C GLU A 93 9.01 4.00 9.11
N ALA A 94 8.13 3.78 8.13
CA ALA A 94 6.93 2.96 8.28
C ALA A 94 7.25 1.47 8.50
N ILE A 95 8.42 1.01 8.07
CA ILE A 95 8.84 -0.38 8.13
C ILE A 95 10.06 -0.62 9.04
N HIS A 96 10.64 0.41 9.65
CA HIS A 96 11.87 0.31 10.44
C HIS A 96 11.80 -0.76 11.55
N ILE A 97 10.70 -0.76 12.32
CA ILE A 97 10.50 -1.71 13.42
C ILE A 97 10.32 -3.14 12.90
N LEU A 98 9.57 -3.30 11.80
CA LEU A 98 9.33 -4.59 11.15
C LEU A 98 10.61 -5.19 10.59
N PHE A 99 11.46 -4.36 9.99
CA PHE A 99 12.75 -4.77 9.44
C PHE A 99 13.65 -5.42 10.49
N GLY A 100 13.77 -4.80 11.67
CA GLY A 100 14.53 -5.38 12.79
C GLY A 100 13.99 -6.73 13.24
N TYR A 101 12.66 -6.93 13.19
CA TYR A 101 12.04 -8.21 13.53
C TYR A 101 12.32 -9.29 12.47
N TRP A 102 12.16 -8.95 11.19
CA TRP A 102 12.43 -9.88 10.08
C TRP A 102 13.89 -10.28 10.00
N GLN A 103 14.83 -9.36 10.22
CA GLN A 103 16.26 -9.66 10.18
C GLN A 103 16.67 -10.77 11.18
N ARG A 104 15.97 -10.87 12.32
CA ARG A 104 16.19 -11.92 13.32
C ARG A 104 15.54 -13.27 12.98
N ASN A 105 14.52 -13.27 12.12
CA ASN A 105 13.67 -14.43 11.86
C ASN A 105 13.64 -14.82 10.36
N ILE A 106 14.59 -14.31 9.57
CA ILE A 106 14.60 -14.54 8.13
C ILE A 106 14.96 -15.99 7.82
N ILE A 107 14.14 -16.64 7.00
CA ILE A 107 14.45 -17.97 6.49
C ILE A 107 15.39 -17.78 5.30
N ARG A 108 16.57 -18.41 5.36
CA ARG A 108 17.59 -18.38 4.31
C ARG A 108 17.20 -19.26 3.14
#